data_AF-E6SUF4-F1
#
_entry.id   AF-E6SUF4-F1
#
_cell.length_a   1.000
_cell.length_b   1.000
_cell.length_c   1.000
_cell.angle_alpha   90.00
_cell.angle_beta   90.00
_cell.angle_gamma   90.00
#
_symmetry.space_group_name_H-M   'P 1'
#
loop_
_entity.id
_entity.type
_entity.pdbx_description
1 polymer ?
#
loop_
_entity_poly.entity_id
_entity_poly.type
_entity_poly.pdbx_seq_one_letter_code
_entity_poly.pdbx_strand_id
1 'polypeptide(L)'
;MIMRTTTITLVLTLFTFLAGYANDKQSLTPDEKKLVGEYYGLKSQKLDNDSVEASAFIIMKSNMRYKSDRTYEKEGTMTFVFKIGLLGQSDLTAEYEFSEKGSWKIDAGFLHETADPEMKYRFVKSNAETDTAKLILELMKTNLDKQKVSIAQPSDSSKIVELTGKKLVIEQDGEKLTLTRKK
;
A
#
# COMPACT_ATOMS: atom_id res chain seq x y z
N MET A 1 26.89 60.30 15.11
CA MET A 1 28.03 59.57 14.51
C MET A 1 28.44 58.46 15.48
N ILE A 2 28.30 57.22 14.99
CA ILE A 2 28.85 55.95 15.49
C ILE A 2 28.24 55.36 16.78
N MET A 3 27.39 54.34 16.53
CA MET A 3 26.99 53.23 17.40
C MET A 3 28.20 52.51 18.02
N ARG A 4 28.00 51.87 19.19
CA ARG A 4 28.19 50.41 19.43
C ARG A 4 28.48 50.15 20.91
N THR A 5 27.49 49.68 21.65
CA THR A 5 27.70 48.75 22.80
C THR A 5 26.33 48.19 23.24
N THR A 6 25.68 47.44 22.36
CA THR A 6 24.50 46.65 22.75
C THR A 6 24.47 45.39 21.89
N THR A 7 25.48 44.53 22.03
CA THR A 7 25.57 43.31 21.21
C THR A 7 26.26 42.15 21.94
N ILE A 8 26.14 42.05 23.26
CA ILE A 8 26.61 40.87 24.02
C ILE A 8 25.66 40.56 25.18
N THR A 9 24.38 40.31 24.88
CA THR A 9 23.48 39.59 25.81
C THR A 9 22.40 38.77 25.08
N LEU A 10 22.21 38.96 23.77
CA LEU A 10 21.18 38.25 22.99
C LEU A 10 21.63 36.91 22.39
N VAL A 11 22.86 36.47 22.64
CA VAL A 11 23.40 35.23 22.03
C VAL A 11 23.22 34.00 22.92
N LEU A 12 22.93 34.14 24.22
CA LEU A 12 22.74 32.97 25.11
C LEU A 12 21.30 32.42 25.16
N THR A 13 20.29 33.20 24.77
CA THR A 13 18.89 32.71 24.71
C THR A 13 18.52 32.08 23.36
N LEU A 14 19.39 32.16 22.35
CA LEU A 14 19.18 31.51 21.05
C LEU A 14 19.67 30.05 21.02
N PHE A 15 20.53 29.64 21.96
CA PHE A 15 21.00 28.25 22.06
C PHE A 15 20.03 27.30 22.76
N THR A 16 19.02 27.80 23.47
CA THR A 16 17.95 26.95 24.03
C THR A 16 16.86 26.61 23.02
N PHE A 17 16.74 27.37 21.92
CA PHE A 17 15.89 27.02 20.78
C PHE A 17 16.59 26.13 19.74
N LEU A 18 17.91 25.93 19.87
CA LEU A 18 18.72 25.03 19.04
C LEU A 18 18.92 23.63 19.64
N ALA A 19 18.23 23.31 20.74
CA ALA A 19 17.91 21.92 21.12
C ALA A 19 16.68 21.39 20.35
N GLY A 20 16.42 21.96 19.17
CA GLY A 20 15.47 21.43 18.21
C GLY A 20 15.89 20.03 17.76
N TYR A 21 14.88 19.17 17.67
CA TYR A 21 14.89 17.85 17.05
C TYR A 21 15.58 16.72 17.83
N ALA A 22 15.35 16.64 19.14
CA ALA A 22 14.99 15.33 19.65
C ALA A 22 13.70 14.93 18.93
N ASN A 23 13.84 13.99 18.01
CA ASN A 23 12.76 13.33 17.29
C ASN A 23 11.92 12.58 18.34
N ASP A 24 11.07 13.33 19.06
CA ASP A 24 10.16 12.79 20.05
C ASP A 24 9.17 11.97 19.24
N LYS A 25 9.50 10.68 19.04
CA LYS A 25 8.59 9.72 18.43
C LYS A 25 7.38 9.69 19.35
N GLN A 26 6.38 10.49 19.02
CA GLN A 26 5.16 10.62 19.78
C GLN A 26 4.66 9.21 20.08
N SER A 27 4.47 8.91 21.36
CA SER A 27 4.05 7.57 21.79
C SER A 27 2.81 7.15 21.01
N LEU A 28 2.73 5.88 20.65
CA LEU A 28 1.56 5.34 19.94
C LEU A 28 0.31 5.51 20.81
N THR A 29 -0.79 5.93 20.19
CA THR A 29 -2.11 5.90 20.83
C THR A 29 -2.53 4.46 21.15
N PRO A 30 -3.52 4.23 22.03
CA PRO A 30 -4.01 2.90 22.32
C PRO A 30 -4.45 2.11 21.09
N ASP A 31 -5.06 2.76 20.09
CA ASP A 31 -5.49 2.08 18.86
C ASP A 31 -4.32 1.82 17.92
N GLU A 32 -3.36 2.74 17.81
CA GLU A 32 -2.12 2.49 17.06
C GLU A 32 -1.35 1.30 17.65
N LYS A 33 -1.31 1.16 18.99
CA LYS A 33 -0.71 -0.01 19.66
C LYS A 33 -1.42 -1.31 19.30
N LYS A 34 -2.75 -1.31 19.16
CA LYS A 34 -3.52 -2.49 18.70
C LYS A 34 -3.27 -2.81 17.24
N LEU A 35 -2.97 -1.80 16.41
CA LEU A 35 -2.68 -2.00 15.00
C LEU A 35 -1.33 -2.71 14.80
N VAL A 36 -0.28 -2.35 15.54
CA VAL A 36 1.08 -2.90 15.38
C VAL A 36 1.10 -4.42 15.40
N GLY A 37 1.50 -5.04 14.28
CA GLY A 37 1.52 -6.49 14.10
C GLY A 37 1.45 -6.90 12.64
N GLU A 38 1.37 -8.20 12.41
CA GLU A 38 1.27 -8.80 11.08
C GLU A 38 -0.15 -9.26 10.79
N TYR A 39 -0.60 -9.03 9.57
CA TYR A 39 -1.94 -9.36 9.10
C TYR A 39 -1.89 -10.04 7.75
N TYR A 40 -2.84 -10.92 7.51
CA TYR A 40 -3.09 -11.55 6.23
C TYR A 40 -4.42 -11.03 5.66
N GLY A 41 -4.41 -10.72 4.37
CA GLY A 41 -5.57 -10.23 3.62
C GLY A 41 -5.74 -10.98 2.30
N LEU A 42 -7.01 -11.14 1.91
CA LEU A 42 -7.42 -11.58 0.58
C LEU A 42 -8.39 -10.54 0.02
N LYS A 43 -8.07 -9.99 -1.15
CA LYS A 43 -8.96 -9.09 -1.90
C LYS A 43 -9.14 -9.66 -3.30
N SER A 44 -10.37 -9.59 -3.80
CA SER A 44 -10.68 -9.91 -5.19
C SER A 44 -11.44 -8.75 -5.81
N GLN A 45 -11.07 -8.36 -7.02
CA GLN A 45 -11.74 -7.30 -7.77
C GLN A 45 -12.06 -7.81 -9.17
N LYS A 46 -13.29 -7.57 -9.61
CA LYS A 46 -13.72 -7.81 -10.99
C LYS A 46 -13.68 -6.48 -11.74
N LEU A 47 -13.06 -6.50 -12.91
CA LEU A 47 -12.99 -5.39 -13.86
C LEU A 47 -13.70 -5.86 -15.12
N ASP A 48 -14.94 -5.43 -15.30
CA ASP A 48 -15.71 -5.75 -16.50
C ASP A 48 -15.65 -4.58 -17.47
N ASN A 49 -15.45 -4.89 -18.75
CA ASN A 49 -15.64 -3.93 -19.82
C ASN A 49 -16.51 -4.56 -20.92
N ASP A 50 -17.82 -4.31 -20.78
CA ASP A 50 -18.85 -4.82 -21.67
C ASP A 50 -18.68 -4.34 -23.12
N SER A 51 -18.01 -3.20 -23.34
CA SER A 51 -17.82 -2.64 -24.69
C SER A 51 -16.87 -3.47 -25.59
N VAL A 52 -16.04 -4.31 -24.99
CA VAL A 52 -15.03 -5.12 -25.70
C VAL A 52 -15.13 -6.61 -25.32
N GLU A 53 -16.23 -7.03 -24.70
CA GLU A 53 -16.47 -8.40 -24.22
C GLU A 53 -15.26 -8.96 -23.43
N ALA A 54 -14.61 -8.09 -22.65
CA ALA A 54 -13.45 -8.44 -21.86
C ALA A 54 -13.80 -8.33 -20.37
N SER A 55 -13.44 -9.35 -19.61
CA SER A 55 -13.44 -9.28 -18.15
C SER A 55 -12.07 -9.64 -17.62
N ALA A 56 -11.63 -8.92 -16.59
CA ALA A 56 -10.44 -9.24 -15.82
C ALA A 56 -10.81 -9.44 -14.35
N PHE A 57 -10.24 -10.46 -13.73
CA PHE A 57 -10.35 -10.67 -12.29
C PHE A 57 -8.95 -10.53 -11.70
N ILE A 58 -8.85 -9.74 -10.64
CA ILE A 58 -7.62 -9.57 -9.86
C ILE A 58 -7.83 -10.24 -8.52
N ILE A 59 -6.96 -11.17 -8.16
CA ILE A 59 -6.94 -11.82 -6.85
C ILE A 59 -5.63 -11.45 -6.17
N MET A 60 -5.71 -10.77 -5.03
CA MET A 60 -4.56 -10.33 -4.25
C MET A 60 -4.54 -11.03 -2.89
N LYS A 61 -3.46 -11.75 -2.61
CA LYS A 61 -3.15 -12.32 -1.28
C LYS A 61 -1.98 -11.54 -0.72
N SER A 62 -2.16 -10.93 0.45
CA SER A 62 -1.13 -10.04 1.01
C SER A 62 -0.87 -10.30 2.48
N ASN A 63 0.39 -10.20 2.87
CA ASN A 63 0.83 -10.04 4.24
C ASN A 63 1.17 -8.57 4.45
N MET A 64 0.60 -7.97 5.49
CA MET A 64 0.81 -6.58 5.89
C MET A 64 1.40 -6.53 7.28
N ARG A 65 2.46 -5.77 7.49
CA ARG A 65 3.14 -5.62 8.78
C ARG A 65 3.20 -4.16 9.17
N TYR A 66 2.42 -3.77 10.17
CA TYR A 66 2.48 -2.44 10.78
C TYR A 66 3.50 -2.42 11.92
N LYS A 67 4.52 -1.56 11.81
CA LYS A 67 5.60 -1.42 12.79
C LYS A 67 5.35 -0.26 13.74
N SER A 68 5.91 -0.34 14.95
CA SER A 68 5.72 0.65 16.01
C SER A 68 6.31 2.04 15.72
N ASP A 69 7.11 2.17 14.67
CA ASP A 69 7.66 3.43 14.18
C ASP A 69 6.80 4.10 13.10
N ARG A 70 5.55 3.64 12.94
CA ARG A 70 4.58 4.14 11.94
C ARG A 70 4.99 3.86 10.49
N THR A 71 5.81 2.84 10.26
CA THR A 71 6.07 2.28 8.94
C THR A 71 5.33 0.97 8.73
N TYR A 72 5.03 0.64 7.48
CA TYR A 72 4.49 -0.67 7.11
C TYR A 72 5.29 -1.33 5.99
N GLU A 73 5.17 -2.66 5.93
CA GLU A 73 5.64 -3.48 4.82
C GLU A 73 4.50 -4.38 4.37
N LYS A 74 4.28 -4.46 3.07
CA LYS A 74 3.25 -5.29 2.46
C LYS A 74 3.89 -6.13 1.37
N GLU A 75 3.63 -7.43 1.38
CA GLU A 75 4.13 -8.34 0.36
C GLU A 75 3.08 -9.40 0.05
N GLY A 76 3.15 -9.99 -1.14
CA GLY A 76 2.19 -11.03 -1.49
C GLY A 76 2.19 -11.39 -2.96
N THR A 77 1.11 -12.04 -3.36
CA THR A 77 0.87 -12.43 -4.75
C THR A 77 -0.38 -11.75 -5.29
N MET A 78 -0.31 -11.41 -6.57
CA MET A 78 -1.39 -10.86 -7.36
C MET A 78 -1.55 -11.72 -8.61
N THR A 79 -2.74 -12.29 -8.79
CA THR A 79 -3.09 -13.09 -9.96
C THR A 79 -4.10 -12.31 -10.78
N PHE A 80 -3.75 -12.04 -12.03
CA PHE A 80 -4.66 -11.52 -13.03
C PHE A 80 -5.25 -12.69 -13.83
N VAL A 81 -6.56 -12.66 -14.05
CA VAL A 81 -7.28 -13.63 -14.88
C VAL A 81 -8.05 -12.86 -15.94
N PHE A 82 -7.63 -12.95 -17.20
CA PHE A 82 -8.26 -12.28 -18.33
C PHE A 82 -9.13 -13.26 -19.11
N LYS A 83 -10.37 -12.85 -19.34
CA LYS A 83 -11.31 -13.53 -20.21
C LYS A 83 -11.58 -12.62 -21.39
N ILE A 84 -10.96 -12.95 -22.52
CA ILE A 84 -11.07 -12.19 -23.76
C ILE A 84 -11.37 -13.22 -24.86
N GLY A 85 -12.49 -13.07 -25.56
CA GLY A 85 -12.94 -14.06 -26.55
C GLY A 85 -11.95 -14.31 -27.71
N LEU A 86 -11.11 -13.32 -28.02
CA LEU A 86 -10.15 -13.37 -29.14
C LEU A 86 -8.81 -14.04 -28.79
N LEU A 87 -8.63 -14.59 -27.59
CA LEU A 87 -7.34 -15.19 -27.19
C LEU A 87 -7.01 -16.48 -27.93
N GLY A 88 -8.02 -17.20 -28.45
CA GLY A 88 -7.83 -18.54 -29.02
C GLY A 88 -7.37 -19.58 -28.00
N GLN A 89 -7.55 -19.30 -26.70
CA GLN A 89 -7.30 -20.20 -25.57
C GLN A 89 -8.35 -19.95 -24.47
N SER A 90 -8.35 -20.79 -23.42
CA SER A 90 -9.04 -20.46 -22.17
C SER A 90 -8.46 -19.21 -21.52
N ASP A 91 -9.03 -18.80 -20.38
CA ASP A 91 -8.59 -17.64 -19.59
C ASP A 91 -7.06 -17.52 -19.49
N LEU A 92 -6.54 -16.33 -19.80
CA LEU A 92 -5.13 -15.99 -19.58
C LEU A 92 -4.94 -15.64 -18.11
N THR A 93 -4.04 -16.35 -17.45
CA THR A 93 -3.63 -16.12 -16.07
C THR A 93 -2.20 -15.61 -16.03
N ALA A 94 -1.94 -14.61 -15.19
CA ALA A 94 -0.60 -14.12 -14.93
C ALA A 94 -0.44 -13.84 -13.43
N GLU A 95 0.55 -14.47 -12.81
CA GLU A 95 0.86 -14.33 -11.39
C GLU A 95 2.11 -13.50 -11.19
N TYR A 96 2.02 -12.53 -10.28
CA TYR A 96 3.10 -11.65 -9.88
C TYR A 96 3.25 -11.70 -8.36
N GLU A 97 4.49 -11.66 -7.89
CA GLU A 97 4.78 -11.23 -6.54
C GLU A 97 4.86 -9.72 -6.49
N PHE A 98 4.48 -9.14 -5.37
CA PHE A 98 4.66 -7.72 -5.12
C PHE A 98 5.20 -7.45 -3.73
N SER A 99 5.89 -6.32 -3.60
CA SER A 99 6.28 -5.75 -2.31
C SER A 99 6.12 -4.24 -2.33
N GLU A 100 5.66 -3.70 -1.23
CA GLU A 100 5.35 -2.29 -1.01
C GLU A 100 5.75 -1.94 0.43
N LYS A 101 6.23 -0.71 0.61
CA LYS A 101 6.50 -0.15 1.93
C LYS A 101 5.86 1.22 2.00
N GLY A 102 5.72 1.73 3.21
CA GLY A 102 5.21 3.08 3.40
C GLY A 102 5.10 3.46 4.85
N SER A 103 4.36 4.53 5.09
CA SER A 103 4.02 5.02 6.42
C SER A 103 2.53 4.93 6.69
N TRP A 104 2.16 4.91 7.96
CA TRP A 104 0.77 4.85 8.36
C TRP A 104 0.48 5.71 9.59
N LYS A 105 -0.79 6.11 9.74
CA LYS A 105 -1.29 6.79 10.94
C LYS A 105 -2.77 6.46 11.15
N ILE A 106 -3.20 6.43 12.42
CA ILE A 106 -4.63 6.42 12.74
C ILE A 106 -5.06 7.82 13.16
N ASP A 107 -6.11 8.35 12.55
CA ASP A 107 -6.66 9.66 12.89
C ASP A 107 -8.18 9.66 12.77
N ALA A 108 -8.88 10.20 13.78
CA ALA A 108 -10.33 10.28 13.80
C ALA A 108 -11.09 8.99 13.40
N GLY A 109 -10.52 7.80 13.70
CA GLY A 109 -11.10 6.50 13.33
C GLY A 109 -10.79 6.01 11.91
N PHE A 110 -9.88 6.68 11.21
CA PHE A 110 -9.40 6.32 9.87
C PHE A 110 -7.96 5.83 9.93
N LEU A 111 -7.65 4.82 9.13
CA LEU A 111 -6.30 4.37 8.84
C LEU A 111 -5.84 5.09 7.56
N HIS A 112 -4.79 5.87 7.68
CA HIS A 112 -4.11 6.52 6.56
C HIS A 112 -2.84 5.75 6.25
N GLU A 113 -2.68 5.32 5.00
CA GLU A 113 -1.50 4.63 4.51
C GLU A 113 -0.90 5.42 3.35
N THR A 114 0.36 5.77 3.45
CA THR A 114 1.11 6.47 2.41
C THR A 114 2.19 5.54 1.90
N ALA A 115 2.01 5.04 0.68
CA ALA A 115 2.98 4.16 0.02
C ALA A 115 4.24 4.94 -0.40
N ASP A 116 5.39 4.30 -0.24
CA ASP A 116 6.62 4.72 -0.89
C ASP A 116 6.50 4.52 -2.40
N PRO A 117 7.14 5.36 -3.23
CA PRO A 117 7.03 5.30 -4.69
C PRO A 117 7.73 4.09 -5.35
N GLU A 118 8.42 3.25 -4.58
CA GLU A 118 9.20 2.11 -5.08
C GLU A 118 8.49 0.77 -4.85
N MET A 119 7.27 0.65 -5.37
CA MET A 119 6.62 -0.66 -5.41
C MET A 119 7.36 -1.59 -6.38
N LYS A 120 7.57 -2.83 -5.97
CA LYS A 120 8.23 -3.85 -6.80
C LYS A 120 7.24 -4.92 -7.18
N TYR A 121 7.23 -5.25 -8.46
CA TYR A 121 6.53 -6.39 -9.00
C TYR A 121 7.54 -7.38 -9.59
N ARG A 122 7.27 -8.67 -9.44
CA ARG A 122 8.07 -9.74 -10.05
C ARG A 122 7.15 -10.75 -10.68
N PHE A 123 7.27 -10.95 -11.98
CA PHE A 123 6.53 -12.01 -12.68
C PHE A 123 6.93 -13.40 -12.13
N VAL A 124 5.93 -14.24 -11.89
CA VAL A 124 6.10 -15.61 -11.39
C VAL A 124 5.83 -16.62 -12.50
N LYS A 125 4.60 -16.62 -13.04
CA LYS A 125 4.16 -17.60 -14.05
C LYS A 125 2.93 -17.13 -14.81
N SER A 126 2.68 -17.76 -15.96
CA SER A 126 1.50 -17.57 -16.79
C SER A 126 1.17 -18.86 -17.56
N ASN A 127 -0.09 -19.01 -17.97
CA ASN A 127 -0.57 -20.05 -18.89
C ASN A 127 -0.75 -19.52 -20.34
N ALA A 128 -0.01 -18.49 -20.74
CA ALA A 128 -0.08 -17.98 -22.12
C ALA A 128 0.45 -19.01 -23.12
N GLU A 129 -0.41 -19.51 -24.00
CA GLU A 129 -0.08 -20.53 -25.01
C GLU A 129 -0.09 -19.94 -26.42
N THR A 130 -1.08 -19.09 -26.74
CA THR A 130 -1.24 -18.47 -28.07
C THR A 130 -0.38 -17.21 -28.24
N ASP A 131 -0.13 -16.81 -29.49
CA ASP A 131 0.66 -15.61 -29.78
C ASP A 131 -0.02 -14.33 -29.26
N THR A 132 -1.35 -14.25 -29.35
CA THR A 132 -2.15 -13.15 -28.78
C THR A 132 -2.00 -13.09 -27.26
N ALA A 133 -2.08 -14.22 -26.57
CA ALA A 133 -1.94 -14.27 -25.12
C ALA A 133 -0.52 -13.91 -24.66
N LYS A 134 0.50 -14.36 -25.38
CA LYS A 134 1.91 -13.99 -25.12
C LYS A 134 2.14 -12.50 -25.34
N LEU A 135 1.56 -11.91 -26.39
CA LEU A 135 1.65 -10.47 -26.64
C LEU A 135 1.03 -9.66 -25.49
N ILE A 136 -0.16 -10.05 -25.03
CA ILE A 136 -0.82 -9.41 -23.88
C ILE A 136 0.04 -9.56 -22.62
N LEU A 137 0.60 -10.74 -22.37
CA LEU A 137 1.48 -10.97 -21.23
C LEU A 137 2.73 -10.07 -21.26
N GLU A 138 3.38 -9.91 -22.42
CA GLU A 138 4.54 -9.03 -22.56
C GLU A 138 4.19 -7.54 -22.36
N LEU A 139 3.03 -7.11 -22.86
CA LEU A 139 2.51 -5.77 -22.59
C LEU A 139 2.24 -5.56 -21.10
N MET A 140 1.68 -6.57 -20.41
CA MET A 140 1.47 -6.48 -18.97
C MET A 140 2.77 -6.36 -18.20
N LYS A 141 3.75 -7.23 -18.44
CA LYS A 141 5.06 -7.18 -17.76
C LYS A 141 5.67 -5.79 -17.91
N THR A 142 5.71 -5.29 -19.15
CA THR A 142 6.27 -3.97 -19.48
C THR A 142 5.57 -2.83 -18.73
N ASN A 143 4.25 -2.88 -18.58
CA ASN A 143 3.49 -1.82 -17.92
C ASN A 143 3.55 -1.91 -16.40
N LEU A 144 3.49 -3.12 -15.84
CA LEU A 144 3.58 -3.35 -14.39
C LEU A 144 4.96 -3.02 -13.85
N ASP A 145 6.03 -3.35 -14.57
CA ASP A 145 7.40 -3.03 -14.17
C ASP A 145 7.68 -1.52 -14.18
N LYS A 146 6.96 -0.77 -15.02
CA LYS A 146 7.05 0.71 -15.09
C LYS A 146 6.16 1.39 -14.04
N GLN A 147 5.28 0.65 -13.39
CA GLN A 147 4.30 1.21 -12.50
C GLN A 147 4.91 1.49 -11.13
N LYS A 148 4.94 2.78 -10.75
CA LYS A 148 5.48 3.27 -9.48
C LYS A 148 4.44 3.35 -8.36
N VAL A 149 3.17 3.06 -8.66
CA VAL A 149 2.03 3.26 -7.74
C VAL A 149 1.20 1.98 -7.70
N SER A 150 0.73 1.62 -6.51
CA SER A 150 -0.07 0.41 -6.29
C SER A 150 -1.34 0.40 -7.14
N ILE A 151 -1.50 -0.65 -7.94
CA ILE A 151 -2.72 -0.91 -8.77
C ILE A 151 -3.97 -1.06 -7.89
N ALA A 152 -3.78 -1.38 -6.61
CA ALA A 152 -4.84 -1.70 -5.67
C ALA A 152 -5.31 -0.50 -4.83
N GLN A 153 -4.87 0.73 -5.10
CA GLN A 153 -5.26 1.90 -4.30
C GLN A 153 -6.42 2.68 -4.92
N PRO A 154 -7.57 2.72 -4.22
CA PRO A 154 -8.41 3.91 -4.20
C PRO A 154 -8.63 4.45 -2.77
N SER A 155 -8.40 5.75 -2.59
CA SER A 155 -8.41 6.58 -1.37
C SER A 155 -7.25 6.37 -0.36
N ASP A 156 -6.60 7.50 0.00
CA ASP A 156 -5.49 7.62 0.97
C ASP A 156 -5.90 7.30 2.43
N SER A 157 -7.16 6.89 2.64
CA SER A 157 -7.75 6.71 3.96
C SER A 157 -8.83 5.65 3.95
N SER A 158 -8.73 4.66 4.84
CA SER A 158 -9.76 3.66 5.05
C SER A 158 -10.42 3.84 6.42
N LYS A 159 -11.74 3.75 6.50
CA LYS A 159 -12.44 3.84 7.78
C LYS A 159 -12.21 2.56 8.58
N ILE A 160 -11.79 2.68 9.83
CA ILE A 160 -11.66 1.52 10.72
C ILE A 160 -13.05 1.16 11.24
N VAL A 161 -13.56 0.00 10.82
CA VAL A 161 -14.84 -0.54 11.28
C VAL A 161 -14.65 -1.35 12.56
N GLU A 162 -13.56 -2.11 12.64
CA GLU A 162 -13.23 -2.93 13.80
C GLU A 162 -11.72 -3.10 13.93
N LEU A 163 -11.17 -2.87 15.12
CA LEU A 163 -9.75 -3.13 15.43
C LEU A 163 -9.63 -3.90 16.74
N THR A 164 -9.20 -5.16 16.65
CA THR A 164 -9.03 -6.06 17.79
C THR A 164 -7.65 -6.72 17.76
N GLY A 165 -7.26 -7.40 18.84
CA GLY A 165 -6.06 -8.23 18.87
C GLY A 165 -6.08 -9.45 17.95
N LYS A 166 -7.11 -9.63 17.10
CA LYS A 166 -7.24 -10.76 16.17
C LYS A 166 -7.45 -10.34 14.72
N LYS A 167 -8.00 -9.15 14.46
CA LYS A 167 -8.31 -8.69 13.10
C LYS A 167 -8.45 -7.17 13.05
N LEU A 168 -8.26 -6.66 11.84
CA LEU A 168 -8.58 -5.32 11.41
C LEU A 168 -9.65 -5.42 10.32
N VAL A 169 -10.76 -4.71 10.47
CA VAL A 169 -11.79 -4.55 9.44
C VAL A 169 -11.81 -3.09 9.04
N ILE A 170 -11.58 -2.82 7.76
CA ILE A 170 -11.62 -1.48 7.18
C ILE A 170 -12.70 -1.40 6.11
N GLU A 171 -13.22 -0.20 5.90
CA GLU A 171 -14.16 0.13 4.81
C GLU A 171 -13.51 1.16 3.87
N GLN A 172 -13.50 0.83 2.59
CA GLN A 172 -12.89 1.61 1.51
C GLN A 172 -13.83 1.53 0.29
N ASP A 173 -14.25 2.68 -0.24
CA ASP A 173 -15.19 2.79 -1.38
C ASP A 173 -16.49 1.97 -1.22
N GLY A 174 -17.00 1.87 0.01
CA GLY A 174 -18.21 1.12 0.33
C GLY A 174 -18.01 -0.40 0.46
N GLU A 175 -16.81 -0.90 0.26
CA GLU A 175 -16.45 -2.31 0.47
C GLU A 175 -15.72 -2.52 1.79
N LYS A 176 -16.06 -3.61 2.50
CA LYS A 176 -15.37 -3.99 3.74
C LYS A 176 -14.27 -5.01 3.44
N LEU A 177 -13.05 -4.69 3.85
CA LEU A 177 -11.91 -5.60 3.82
C LEU A 177 -11.59 -6.08 5.24
N THR A 178 -11.44 -7.40 5.40
CA THR A 178 -10.99 -8.00 6.66
C THR A 178 -9.55 -8.50 6.54
N LEU A 179 -8.69 -8.00 7.42
CA LEU A 179 -7.31 -8.38 7.61
C LEU A 179 -7.19 -9.19 8.90
N THR A 180 -6.77 -10.46 8.79
CA THR A 180 -6.66 -11.37 9.95
C THR A 180 -5.26 -11.29 10.52
N ARG A 181 -5.13 -11.06 11.82
CA ARG A 181 -3.82 -10.99 12.48
C ARG A 181 -3.16 -12.37 12.49
N LYS A 182 -1.89 -12.43 12.10
CA LYS A 182 -1.06 -13.63 12.27
C LYS A 182 -0.69 -13.80 13.74
N LYS A 183 -0.76 -15.04 14.22
CA LYS A 183 -0.36 -15.39 15.59
C LYS A 183 1.14 -15.53 15.71
#